data_AF-A0A438JVW1-F1
#
_entry.id   AF-A0A438JVW1-F1
#
_cell.length_a   1.000
_cell.length_b   1.000
_cell.length_c   1.000
_cell.angle_alpha   90.00
_cell.angle_beta   90.00
_cell.angle_gamma   90.00
#
_symmetry.space_group_name_H-M   'P 1'
#
loop_
_entity.id
_entity.type
_entity.pdbx_description
1 polymer ?
#
loop_
_entity_poly.entity_id
_entity_poly.type
_entity_poly.pdbx_seq_one_letter_code
_entity_poly.pdbx_strand_id
1 'polypeptide(L)'
;MRCFTYWLKGKVEEAIHNRQDVPNMLRWLAHGPTHQVIKYPRYIINGCRYHSKERNMTCITQNSGVSILARTMQIASSKDKNPIFGELCFYGVINEIWDLDYNMFTIPIFKCDWVDNKNGIKVDELRFTLVDFSK
;
A
#
# COMPACT_ATOMS: atom_id res chain seq x y z
N MET A 1 18.79 0.36 -17.17
CA MET A 1 17.38 0.38 -16.74
C MET A 1 17.24 1.41 -15.62
N ARG A 2 16.49 2.51 -15.79
CA ARG A 2 16.32 3.57 -14.78
C ARG A 2 15.05 3.30 -13.98
N CYS A 3 15.10 2.42 -12.98
CA CYS A 3 14.02 2.32 -12.00
C CYS A 3 14.34 3.18 -10.77
N PHE A 4 13.30 3.53 -10.02
CA PHE A 4 13.40 4.40 -8.85
C PHE A 4 14.45 3.93 -7.83
N THR A 5 14.59 2.61 -7.63
CA THR A 5 15.54 2.05 -6.66
C THR A 5 16.99 2.33 -7.04
N TYR A 6 17.37 2.17 -8.32
CA TYR A 6 18.72 2.53 -8.79
C TYR A 6 18.97 4.04 -8.70
N TRP A 7 17.96 4.85 -9.03
CA TRP A 7 18.06 6.31 -8.91
C TRP A 7 18.26 6.75 -7.46
N LEU A 8 17.48 6.19 -6.52
CA LEU A 8 17.57 6.51 -5.09
C LEU A 8 18.94 6.13 -4.54
N LYS A 9 19.43 4.93 -4.88
CA LYS A 9 20.77 4.48 -4.51
C LYS A 9 21.86 5.44 -4.99
N GLY A 10 21.84 5.79 -6.27
CA GLY A 10 22.81 6.75 -6.82
C GLY A 10 22.75 8.12 -6.13
N LYS A 11 21.55 8.62 -5.80
CA LYS A 11 21.39 9.91 -5.11
C LYS A 11 21.92 9.89 -3.67
N VAL A 12 21.72 8.79 -2.95
CA VAL A 12 22.28 8.62 -1.61
C VAL A 12 23.80 8.51 -1.66
N GLU A 13 24.35 7.77 -2.61
CA GLU A 13 25.80 7.64 -2.80
C GLU A 13 26.45 8.98 -3.15
N GLU A 14 25.83 9.77 -4.03
CA GLU A 14 26.27 11.14 -4.39
C GLU A 14 26.29 12.07 -3.16
N ALA A 15 25.22 12.05 -2.36
CA ALA A 15 25.12 12.87 -1.15
C ALA A 15 26.20 12.50 -0.12
N ILE A 16 26.46 11.20 0.08
CA ILE A 16 27.52 10.71 0.96
C ILE A 16 28.90 11.14 0.44
N HIS A 17 29.16 11.02 -0.85
CA HIS A 17 30.41 11.46 -1.47
C HIS A 17 30.66 12.97 -1.26
N ASN A 18 29.60 13.76 -1.37
CA ASN A 18 29.60 15.20 -1.14
C ASN A 18 29.59 15.57 0.37
N ARG A 19 29.77 14.61 1.27
CA ARG A 19 29.81 14.79 2.74
C ARG A 19 28.54 15.44 3.31
N GLN A 20 27.40 15.24 2.65
CA GLN A 20 26.12 15.65 3.19
C GLN A 20 25.68 14.69 4.30
N ASP A 21 24.98 15.21 5.30
CA ASP A 21 24.38 14.38 6.33
C ASP A 21 23.14 13.67 5.78
N VAL A 22 23.24 12.35 5.62
CA VAL A 22 22.17 11.52 5.08
C VAL A 22 21.62 10.66 6.21
N PRO A 23 20.32 10.77 6.55
CA PRO A 23 19.71 9.95 7.60
C PRO A 23 19.95 8.45 7.36
N ASN A 24 20.34 7.73 8.41
CA ASN A 24 20.64 6.30 8.31
C ASN A 24 19.46 5.49 7.73
N MET A 25 18.21 5.85 8.05
CA MET A 25 17.03 5.22 7.47
C MET A 25 17.01 5.31 5.94
N LEU A 26 17.36 6.47 5.38
CA LEU A 26 17.38 6.69 3.93
C LEU A 26 18.48 5.87 3.26
N ARG A 27 19.62 5.68 3.93
CA ARG A 27 20.71 4.81 3.47
C ARG A 27 20.23 3.36 3.35
N TRP A 28 19.57 2.84 4.38
CA TRP A 28 19.01 1.48 4.34
C TRP A 28 17.89 1.34 3.29
N LEU A 29 17.00 2.32 3.15
CA LEU A 29 15.99 2.32 2.08
C LEU A 29 16.63 2.24 0.68
N ALA A 30 17.71 2.97 0.46
CA ALA A 30 18.45 2.98 -0.80
C ALA A 30 19.19 1.66 -1.09
N HIS A 31 19.61 0.93 -0.06
CA HIS A 31 20.16 -0.42 -0.21
C HIS A 31 19.09 -1.45 -0.62
N GLY A 32 17.84 -1.21 -0.25
CA GLY A 32 16.73 -2.12 -0.50
C GLY A 32 16.54 -3.15 0.63
N PRO A 33 15.40 -3.85 0.63
CA PRO A 33 15.14 -4.91 1.59
C PRO A 33 15.96 -6.16 1.27
N THR A 34 16.02 -7.09 2.21
CA THR A 34 16.53 -8.44 1.97
C THR A 34 15.66 -9.16 0.93
N HIS A 35 16.22 -10.21 0.32
CA HIS A 35 15.50 -11.01 -0.69
C HIS A 35 14.47 -11.98 -0.09
N GLN A 36 14.27 -11.93 1.24
CA GLN A 36 13.36 -12.78 1.97
C GLN A 36 12.27 -11.93 2.61
N VAL A 37 11.06 -12.49 2.67
CA VAL A 37 9.93 -11.83 3.32
C VAL A 37 9.28 -12.79 4.30
N ILE A 38 8.96 -12.30 5.49
CA ILE A 38 8.17 -13.06 6.46
C ILE A 38 6.69 -12.76 6.17
N LYS A 39 5.88 -13.81 6.04
CA LYS A 39 4.44 -13.68 5.80
C LYS A 39 3.64 -13.93 7.08
N TYR A 40 2.58 -13.15 7.26
CA TYR A 40 1.69 -13.30 8.41
C TYR A 40 0.23 -13.49 7.98
N PRO A 41 -0.49 -14.45 8.58
CA PRO A 41 -1.94 -14.57 8.40
C PRO A 41 -2.72 -13.52 9.21
N ARG A 42 -2.08 -12.90 10.21
CA ARG A 42 -2.63 -11.84 11.06
C ARG A 42 -1.53 -10.84 11.41
N TYR A 43 -1.86 -9.55 11.39
CA TYR A 43 -0.96 -8.48 11.76
C TYR A 43 -1.68 -7.44 12.62
N ILE A 44 -1.01 -6.92 13.66
CA ILE A 44 -1.56 -5.85 14.50
C ILE A 44 -0.66 -4.63 14.36
N ILE A 45 -1.23 -3.52 13.91
CA ILE A 45 -0.52 -2.23 13.78
C ILE A 45 -1.45 -1.11 14.22
N ASN A 46 -0.92 -0.16 15.00
CA ASN A 46 -1.67 0.97 15.55
C ASN A 46 -2.98 0.57 16.27
N GLY A 47 -2.98 -0.57 16.96
CA GLY A 47 -4.16 -1.11 17.66
C GLY A 47 -5.20 -1.80 16.77
N CYS A 48 -5.03 -1.75 15.44
CA CYS A 48 -5.92 -2.41 14.48
C CYS A 48 -5.39 -3.81 14.14
N ARG A 49 -6.28 -4.80 14.14
CA ARG A 49 -5.97 -6.18 13.76
C ARG A 49 -6.44 -6.46 12.33
N TYR A 50 -5.52 -6.91 11.50
CA TYR A 50 -5.73 -7.25 10.11
C TYR A 50 -5.47 -8.74 9.88
N HIS A 51 -6.25 -9.35 9.00
CA HIS A 51 -6.12 -10.75 8.61
C HIS A 51 -5.91 -10.86 7.10
N SER A 52 -5.22 -11.91 6.66
CA SER A 52 -5.27 -12.32 5.26
C SER A 52 -6.65 -12.90 4.93
N LYS A 53 -7.04 -12.80 3.65
CA LYS A 53 -8.29 -13.34 3.10
C LYS A 53 -8.42 -14.83 3.40
N GLU A 54 -7.36 -15.60 3.16
CA GLU A 54 -7.30 -17.04 3.44
C GLU A 54 -7.60 -17.33 4.93
N ARG A 55 -6.95 -16.60 5.84
CA ARG A 55 -7.19 -16.78 7.29
C ARG A 55 -8.64 -16.48 7.66
N ASN A 56 -9.22 -15.43 7.09
CA ASN A 56 -10.59 -15.04 7.36
C ASN A 56 -11.62 -16.10 6.97
N MET A 57 -11.39 -16.89 5.92
CA MET A 57 -12.31 -17.96 5.51
C MET A 57 -12.50 -19.02 6.61
N THR A 58 -11.56 -19.12 7.55
CA THR A 58 -11.60 -20.06 8.68
C THR A 58 -12.01 -19.41 10.01
N CYS A 59 -12.24 -18.09 10.04
CA CYS A 59 -12.51 -17.33 11.26
C CYS A 59 -13.97 -16.87 11.33
N ILE A 60 -14.47 -16.66 12.54
CA ILE A 60 -15.83 -16.12 12.78
C ILE A 60 -15.88 -14.62 12.40
N THR A 61 -14.76 -13.91 12.55
CA THR A 61 -14.66 -12.46 12.27
C THR A 61 -13.92 -12.19 10.97
N GLN A 62 -14.46 -11.28 10.14
CA GLN A 62 -13.84 -10.83 8.89
C GLN A 62 -13.05 -9.53 9.09
N ASN A 63 -11.71 -9.61 9.11
CA ASN A 63 -10.82 -8.46 9.28
C ASN A 63 -9.79 -8.31 8.13
N SER A 64 -10.16 -8.66 6.90
CA SER A 64 -9.27 -8.55 5.72
C SER A 64 -9.61 -7.37 4.83
N GLY A 65 -10.73 -6.70 5.08
CA GLY A 65 -11.08 -5.48 4.39
C GLY A 65 -10.16 -4.33 4.82
N VAL A 66 -9.75 -3.52 3.85
CA VAL A 66 -9.00 -2.28 4.08
C VAL A 66 -9.57 -1.16 3.23
N SER A 67 -9.41 0.06 3.70
CA SER A 67 -9.72 1.27 2.93
C SER A 67 -8.60 2.29 3.05
N ILE A 68 -8.32 3.01 1.96
CA ILE A 68 -7.39 4.14 1.94
C ILE A 68 -8.13 5.36 1.43
N LEU A 69 -8.18 6.41 2.24
CA LEU A 69 -8.59 7.74 1.80
C LEU A 69 -7.38 8.42 1.18
N ALA A 70 -7.40 8.60 -0.15
CA ALA A 70 -6.32 9.24 -0.87
C ALA A 70 -6.81 10.54 -1.52
N ARG A 71 -6.07 11.62 -1.29
CA ARG A 71 -6.21 12.83 -2.09
C ARG A 71 -5.54 12.59 -3.44
N THR A 72 -6.33 12.40 -4.47
CA THR A 72 -5.85 12.03 -5.80
C THR A 72 -6.37 12.96 -6.87
N MET A 73 -5.59 13.07 -7.94
CA MET A 73 -6.01 13.72 -9.16
C MET A 73 -7.05 12.84 -9.87
N GLN A 74 -8.22 13.42 -10.14
CA GLN A 74 -9.28 12.80 -10.90
C GLN A 74 -9.32 13.42 -12.29
N ILE A 75 -9.20 12.57 -13.30
CA ILE A 75 -9.32 12.94 -14.71
C ILE A 75 -10.54 12.23 -15.28
N ALA A 76 -11.42 12.97 -15.93
CA ALA A 76 -12.62 12.40 -16.54
C ALA A 76 -12.26 11.48 -17.71
N SER A 77 -11.17 11.77 -18.41
CA SER A 77 -10.63 10.95 -19.51
C SER A 77 -9.14 11.22 -19.74
N SER A 78 -8.48 10.43 -20.58
CA SER A 78 -7.10 10.67 -21.01
C SER A 78 -6.90 11.98 -21.79
N LYS A 79 -7.98 12.60 -22.29
CA LYS A 79 -7.97 13.89 -23.00
C LYS A 79 -8.30 15.08 -22.09
N ASP A 80 -8.63 14.81 -20.82
CA ASP A 80 -8.98 15.83 -19.86
C ASP A 80 -7.76 16.70 -19.55
N LYS A 81 -7.88 18.01 -19.79
CA LYS A 81 -6.83 19.00 -19.53
C LYS A 81 -7.04 19.73 -18.20
N ASN A 82 -8.16 19.51 -17.52
CA ASN A 82 -8.54 20.19 -16.29
C ASN A 82 -8.78 19.17 -15.17
N PRO A 83 -7.71 18.49 -14.70
CA PRO A 83 -7.84 17.54 -13.61
C PRO A 83 -8.38 18.20 -12.35
N ILE A 84 -9.28 17.50 -11.66
CA ILE A 84 -9.83 17.93 -10.37
C ILE A 84 -9.13 17.15 -9.26
N PHE A 85 -8.67 17.82 -8.22
CA PHE A 85 -8.16 17.15 -7.03
C PHE A 85 -9.30 16.90 -6.04
N GLY A 86 -9.47 15.67 -5.61
CA GLY A 86 -10.48 15.29 -4.63
C GLY A 86 -10.00 14.15 -3.74
N GLU A 87 -10.70 13.96 -2.64
CA GLU A 87 -10.51 12.79 -1.79
C GLU A 87 -11.33 11.62 -2.32
N LEU A 88 -10.71 10.46 -2.47
CA LEU A 88 -11.36 9.22 -2.86
C LEU A 88 -10.99 8.11 -1.88
N CYS A 89 -12.00 7.34 -1.47
CA CYS A 89 -11.78 6.09 -0.76
C CYS A 89 -11.53 4.97 -1.78
N PHE A 90 -10.44 4.23 -1.57
CA PHE A 90 -10.16 2.98 -2.24
C PHE A 90 -10.41 1.85 -1.27
N TYR A 91 -11.05 0.78 -1.73
CA TYR A 91 -11.36 -0.38 -0.90
C TYR A 91 -10.66 -1.62 -1.45
N GLY A 92 -10.15 -2.42 -0.53
CA GLY A 92 -9.38 -3.61 -0.88
C GLY A 92 -9.57 -4.75 0.10
N VAL A 93 -9.13 -5.93 -0.31
CA VAL A 93 -9.04 -7.12 0.53
C VAL A 93 -7.59 -7.58 0.57
N ILE A 94 -7.08 -7.74 1.78
CA ILE A 94 -5.72 -8.22 2.05
C ILE A 94 -5.61 -9.69 1.66
N ASN A 95 -4.77 -10.00 0.69
CA ASN A 95 -4.41 -11.37 0.34
C ASN A 95 -3.20 -11.84 1.15
N GLU A 96 -2.17 -11.02 1.26
CA GLU A 96 -0.95 -11.36 1.99
C GLU A 96 -0.45 -10.17 2.80
N ILE A 97 0.16 -10.44 3.95
CA ILE A 97 0.83 -9.44 4.77
C ILE A 97 2.28 -9.85 4.90
N TRP A 98 3.20 -8.96 4.52
CA TRP A 98 4.64 -9.20 4.53
C TRP A 98 5.34 -8.20 5.44
N ASP A 99 6.37 -8.63 6.17
CA ASP A 99 7.38 -7.71 6.68
C ASP A 99 8.57 -7.69 5.71
N LEU A 100 8.85 -6.52 5.16
CA LEU A 100 10.07 -6.27 4.39
C LEU A 100 11.18 -5.88 5.35
N ASP A 101 12.21 -6.71 5.44
CA ASP A 101 13.37 -6.47 6.29
C ASP A 101 14.43 -5.62 5.57
N TYR A 102 14.72 -4.43 6.09
CA TYR A 102 15.78 -3.53 5.62
C TYR A 102 17.05 -3.62 6.50
N ASN A 103 17.23 -4.73 7.22
CA ASN A 103 18.25 -5.02 8.25
C ASN A 103 18.12 -4.17 9.52
N MET A 104 17.92 -2.86 9.39
CA MET A 104 17.81 -1.94 10.53
C MET A 104 16.37 -1.76 11.02
N PHE A 105 15.40 -1.93 10.13
CA PHE A 105 13.97 -1.82 10.43
C PHE A 105 13.18 -2.69 9.47
N THR A 106 11.96 -3.02 9.88
CA THR A 106 11.00 -3.75 9.05
C THR A 106 9.87 -2.82 8.62
N ILE A 107 9.39 -2.96 7.38
CA ILE A 107 8.21 -2.26 6.89
C ILE A 107 7.13 -3.30 6.57
N PRO A 108 5.96 -3.26 7.25
CA PRO A 108 4.84 -4.09 6.88
C PRO A 108 4.22 -3.63 5.56
N ILE A 109 4.04 -4.56 4.63
CA ILE A 109 3.42 -4.35 3.33
C ILE A 109 2.21 -5.26 3.19
N PHE A 110 1.08 -4.68 2.82
CA PHE A 110 -0.18 -5.39 2.66
C PHE A 110 -0.42 -5.53 1.17
N LYS A 111 -0.39 -6.77 0.68
CA LYS A 111 -0.75 -7.10 -0.70
C LYS A 111 -2.26 -7.25 -0.76
N CYS A 112 -2.92 -6.32 -1.43
CA CYS A 112 -4.37 -6.27 -1.51
C CYS A 112 -4.85 -6.39 -2.97
N ASP A 113 -5.98 -7.06 -3.15
CA ASP A 113 -6.82 -6.82 -4.32
C ASP A 113 -7.59 -5.53 -4.06
N TRP A 114 -7.69 -4.66 -5.06
CA TRP A 114 -8.40 -3.38 -4.96
C TRP A 114 -9.61 -3.41 -5.88
N VAL A 115 -10.71 -2.81 -5.44
CA VAL A 115 -11.91 -2.68 -6.26
C VAL A 115 -11.75 -1.61 -7.33
N ASP A 116 -12.36 -1.83 -8.49
CA ASP A 116 -12.61 -0.77 -9.46
C ASP A 116 -13.61 0.23 -8.87
N ASN A 117 -13.09 1.36 -8.40
CA ASN A 117 -13.88 2.43 -7.80
C ASN A 117 -15.01 2.95 -8.70
N LYS A 118 -14.95 2.77 -10.02
CA LYS A 118 -16.01 3.23 -10.93
C LYS A 118 -17.22 2.28 -10.96
N ASN A 119 -16.99 0.98 -10.89
CA ASN A 119 -18.00 -0.04 -11.20
C ASN A 119 -18.29 -1.02 -10.06
N GLY A 120 -17.44 -1.06 -9.04
CA GLY A 120 -17.51 -2.00 -7.92
C GLY A 120 -17.89 -1.36 -6.59
N ILE A 121 -18.25 -0.08 -6.56
CA ILE A 121 -18.71 0.60 -5.32
C ILE A 121 -20.16 1.05 -5.50
N LYS A 122 -21.01 0.69 -4.54
CA LYS A 122 -22.39 1.16 -4.44
C LYS A 122 -22.70 1.55 -3.00
N VAL A 123 -23.51 2.58 -2.80
CA VAL A 123 -24.12 2.88 -1.50
C VAL A 123 -25.57 2.40 -1.55
N ASP A 124 -25.97 1.59 -0.56
CA ASP A 124 -27.35 1.11 -0.46
C ASP A 124 -28.29 2.13 0.18
N GLU A 125 -29.58 1.80 0.24
CA GLU A 125 -30.62 2.68 0.81
C GLU A 125 -30.41 2.96 2.31
N LEU A 126 -29.69 2.09 3.00
CA LEU A 126 -29.34 2.21 4.41
C LEU A 126 -28.00 2.92 4.63
N ARG A 127 -27.38 3.44 3.55
CA ARG A 127 -26.08 4.12 3.51
C ARG A 127 -24.86 3.24 3.79
N PHE A 128 -24.98 1.92 3.70
CA PHE A 128 -23.80 1.05 3.71
C PHE A 128 -23.08 1.12 2.36
N THR A 129 -21.75 1.13 2.42
CA THR A 129 -20.91 0.99 1.22
C THR A 129 -20.74 -0.49 0.92
N LEU A 130 -21.28 -0.92 -0.22
CA LEU A 130 -21.13 -2.25 -0.79
C LEU A 130 -20.00 -2.22 -1.81
N VAL A 131 -19.10 -3.20 -1.68
CA VAL A 131 -17.86 -3.28 -2.46
C VAL A 131 -17.79 -4.64 -3.15
N ASP A 132 -17.68 -4.63 -4.48
CA ASP A 132 -17.71 -5.80 -5.35
C ASP A 132 -16.34 -6.07 -5.97
N PHE A 133 -15.77 -7.23 -5.62
CA PHE A 133 -14.47 -7.72 -6.09
C PHE A 133 -14.57 -8.69 -7.28
N SER A 134 -15.77 -8.91 -7.82
CA SER A 134 -16.02 -9.90 -8.88
C SER A 134 -15.94 -9.35 -10.31
N LYS A 135 -15.59 -8.07 -10.49
CA LYS A 135 -15.56 -7.39 -11.78
C LYS A 135 -14.15 -7.02 -12.22
#